data_AF-A0A972X1G0-F1
#
_entry.id   AF-A0A972X1G0-F1
#
_cell.length_a   1.000
_cell.length_b   1.000
_cell.length_c   1.000
_cell.angle_alpha   90.00
_cell.angle_beta   90.00
_cell.angle_gamma   90.00
#
_symmetry.space_group_name_H-M   'P 1'
#
loop_
_entity.id
_entity.type
_entity.pdbx_description
1 polymer ?
#
loop_
_entity_poly.entity_id
_entity_poly.type
_entity_poly.pdbx_seq_one_letter_code
_entity_poly.pdbx_strand_id
1 'polypeptide(L)'
;MPTPQFPEAENAITRRDFFSWTVVGWAGFTAAMGAFLAASGRLFFPNITFEPPQQFKAGFPAEYAANKVDERFKKRYGVWLVRNERGIYCLSTVCTHLG
;
A
#
# COMPACT_ATOMS: atom_id res chain seq x y z
N MET A 1 -1.48 -57.50 -52.32
CA MET A 1 -2.56 -56.53 -52.59
C MET A 1 -2.17 -55.22 -51.93
N PRO A 2 -2.25 -54.07 -52.62
CA PRO A 2 -1.99 -52.79 -51.96
C PRO A 2 -3.15 -52.50 -50.99
N THR A 3 -2.84 -52.14 -49.76
CA THR A 3 -3.83 -51.72 -48.77
C THR A 3 -4.40 -50.35 -49.14
N PRO A 4 -5.73 -50.13 -49.02
CA PRO A 4 -6.33 -48.84 -49.25
C PRO A 4 -5.82 -47.82 -48.23
N GLN A 5 -5.33 -46.68 -48.72
CA GLN A 5 -4.88 -45.55 -47.91
C GLN A 5 -6.05 -44.58 -47.78
N PHE A 6 -6.64 -44.50 -46.59
CA PHE A 6 -7.67 -43.50 -46.29
C PHE A 6 -6.99 -42.17 -45.98
N PRO A 7 -7.52 -41.03 -46.43
CA PRO A 7 -6.95 -39.73 -46.12
C PRO A 7 -7.02 -39.47 -44.62
N GLU A 8 -5.87 -39.21 -44.00
CA GLU A 8 -5.78 -38.86 -42.58
C GLU A 8 -6.47 -37.51 -42.35
N ALA A 9 -7.39 -37.44 -41.38
CA ALA A 9 -8.11 -36.21 -41.08
C ALA A 9 -7.14 -35.18 -40.45
N GLU A 10 -6.80 -34.11 -41.19
CA GLU A 10 -5.74 -33.15 -40.82
C GLU A 10 -6.02 -32.37 -39.51
N ASN A 11 -7.26 -32.41 -39.00
CA ASN A 11 -7.71 -31.70 -37.80
C ASN A 11 -8.45 -32.62 -36.78
N ALA A 12 -7.97 -33.85 -36.59
CA ALA A 12 -8.55 -34.74 -35.59
C ALA A 12 -8.10 -34.34 -34.17
N ILE A 13 -9.05 -33.89 -33.33
CA ILE A 13 -8.78 -33.66 -31.90
C ILE A 13 -8.40 -34.99 -31.24
N THR A 14 -7.21 -35.01 -30.64
CA THR A 14 -6.67 -36.19 -29.96
C THR A 14 -6.92 -36.11 -28.46
N ARG A 15 -6.92 -37.26 -27.77
CA ARG A 15 -7.04 -37.33 -26.30
C ARG A 15 -5.91 -36.58 -25.57
N ARG A 16 -4.78 -36.32 -26.24
CA ARG A 16 -3.66 -35.54 -25.69
C ARG A 16 -3.99 -34.05 -25.65
N ASP A 17 -4.83 -33.57 -26.57
CA ASP A 17 -5.27 -32.17 -26.62
C ASP A 17 -6.06 -31.80 -25.36
N PHE A 18 -6.72 -32.75 -24.70
CA PHE A 18 -7.36 -32.53 -23.40
C PHE A 18 -6.38 -31.99 -22.36
N PHE A 19 -5.17 -32.54 -22.27
CA PHE A 19 -4.16 -32.06 -21.33
C PHE A 19 -3.61 -30.69 -21.73
N SER A 20 -3.38 -30.47 -23.04
CA SER A 20 -2.97 -29.17 -23.57
C SER A 20 -3.99 -28.07 -23.23
N TRP A 21 -5.29 -28.31 -23.46
CA TRP A 21 -6.36 -27.37 -23.14
C TRP A 21 -6.55 -27.18 -21.64
N THR A 22 -6.35 -28.24 -20.84
CA THR A 22 -6.37 -28.15 -19.38
C THR A 22 -5.27 -27.23 -18.86
N VAL A 23 -4.05 -27.34 -19.40
CA VAL A 23 -2.93 -26.44 -19.06
C VAL A 23 -3.26 -24.99 -19.40
N VAL A 24 -3.85 -24.74 -20.58
CA VAL A 24 -4.29 -23.39 -20.98
C VAL A 24 -5.34 -22.84 -20.01
N GLY A 25 -6.33 -23.65 -19.62
CA GLY A 25 -7.35 -23.27 -18.64
C GLY A 25 -6.75 -22.92 -17.27
N TRP A 26 -5.83 -23.73 -16.76
CA TRP A 26 -5.14 -23.48 -15.49
C TRP A 26 -4.22 -22.26 -15.54
N ALA A 27 -3.56 -22.00 -16.68
CA ALA A 27 -2.76 -20.80 -16.87
C ALA A 27 -3.64 -19.55 -16.79
N GLY A 28 -4.79 -19.54 -17.47
CA GLY A 28 -5.76 -18.44 -17.40
C GLY A 28 -6.32 -18.23 -16.00
N PHE A 29 -6.71 -19.32 -15.32
CA PHE A 29 -7.21 -19.27 -13.94
C PHE A 29 -6.16 -18.69 -12.97
N THR A 30 -4.91 -19.15 -13.07
CA THR A 30 -3.82 -18.66 -12.21
C THR A 30 -3.52 -17.19 -12.46
N ALA A 31 -3.52 -16.75 -13.73
CA ALA A 31 -3.35 -15.34 -14.08
C ALA A 31 -4.48 -14.47 -13.50
N ALA A 32 -5.74 -14.92 -13.61
CA ALA A 32 -6.88 -14.21 -13.04
C ALA A 32 -6.81 -14.11 -11.51
N MET A 33 -6.43 -15.20 -10.83
CA MET A 33 -6.20 -15.20 -9.38
C MET A 33 -5.07 -14.27 -8.96
N GLY A 34 -3.96 -14.28 -9.69
CA GLY A 34 -2.84 -13.35 -9.47
C GLY A 34 -3.26 -11.88 -9.61
N ALA A 35 -4.03 -11.56 -10.65
CA ALA A 35 -4.57 -10.21 -10.86
C ALA A 35 -5.52 -9.79 -9.74
N PHE A 36 -6.41 -10.70 -9.30
CA PHE A 36 -7.31 -10.44 -8.18
C PHE A 36 -6.55 -10.17 -6.89
N LEU A 37 -5.58 -11.02 -6.52
CA LEU A 37 -4.76 -10.82 -5.32
C LEU A 37 -3.96 -9.52 -5.37
N ALA A 38 -3.41 -9.15 -6.52
CA ALA A 38 -2.72 -7.88 -6.69
C ALA A 38 -3.66 -6.68 -6.50
N ALA A 39 -4.89 -6.76 -7.03
CA ALA A 39 -5.90 -5.73 -6.87
C ALA A 39 -6.39 -5.61 -5.41
N SER A 40 -6.65 -6.74 -4.75
CA SER A 40 -6.98 -6.79 -3.33
C SER A 40 -5.84 -6.29 -2.47
N GLY A 41 -4.60 -6.63 -2.80
CA GLY A 41 -3.39 -6.15 -2.13
C GLY A 41 -3.28 -4.63 -2.13
N ARG A 42 -3.67 -3.98 -3.23
CA ARG A 42 -3.71 -2.51 -3.31
C ARG A 42 -4.71 -1.86 -2.36
N LEU A 43 -5.73 -2.57 -1.89
CA LEU A 43 -6.68 -2.01 -0.92
C LEU A 43 -6.03 -1.71 0.44
N PHE A 44 -4.94 -2.41 0.78
CA PHE A 44 -4.19 -2.18 2.02
C PHE A 44 -3.28 -0.94 1.95
N PHE A 45 -3.11 -0.35 0.78
CA PHE A 45 -2.24 0.82 0.56
C PHE A 45 -3.06 1.98 -0.02
N PRO A 46 -3.42 3.00 0.80
CA PRO A 46 -4.18 4.14 0.30
C PRO A 46 -3.35 4.94 -0.71
N ASN A 47 -3.97 5.33 -1.84
CA ASN A 47 -3.32 6.14 -2.88
C ASN A 47 -3.06 7.59 -2.46
N ILE A 48 -3.71 8.06 -1.39
CA ILE A 48 -3.52 9.38 -0.84
C ILE A 48 -3.33 9.26 0.66
N THR A 49 -2.31 9.94 1.18
CA THR A 49 -2.13 10.07 2.62
C THR A 49 -2.96 11.25 3.07
N PHE A 50 -3.99 11.04 3.90
CA PHE A 50 -4.74 12.11 4.55
C PHE A 50 -3.95 12.72 5.71
N GLU A 51 -2.69 13.08 5.44
CA GLU A 51 -1.87 13.77 6.41
C GLU A 51 -2.48 15.16 6.62
N PRO A 52 -2.75 15.58 7.86
CA PRO A 52 -3.01 16.99 8.12
C PRO A 52 -1.84 17.83 7.61
N PRO A 53 -2.05 19.11 7.25
CA PRO A 53 -0.98 19.97 6.81
C PRO A 53 0.17 19.96 7.83
N GLN A 54 1.36 19.54 7.39
CA GLN A 54 2.56 19.43 8.24
C GLN A 54 3.14 20.78 8.67
N GLN A 55 2.46 21.86 8.30
CA GLN A 55 2.80 23.23 8.69
C GLN A 55 1.59 23.85 9.37
N PHE A 56 1.82 24.43 10.54
CA PHE A 56 0.81 25.20 11.25
C PHE A 56 1.41 26.47 11.81
N LYS A 57 0.56 27.48 12.01
CA LYS A 57 0.96 28.73 12.65
C LYS A 57 1.03 28.52 14.16
N ALA A 58 2.23 28.63 14.72
CA ALA A 58 2.47 28.43 16.15
C ALA A 58 2.24 29.71 16.98
N GLY A 59 2.19 30.90 16.35
CA GLY A 59 2.04 32.19 17.04
C GLY A 59 3.38 32.91 17.23
N PHE A 60 3.40 33.96 18.06
CA PHE A 60 4.62 34.73 18.31
C PHE A 60 5.44 34.15 19.48
N PRO A 61 6.79 34.26 19.46
CA PRO A 61 7.65 33.83 20.56
C PRO A 61 7.30 34.42 21.94
N ALA A 62 6.70 35.61 21.96
CA ALA A 62 6.29 36.30 23.18
C ALA A 62 5.07 35.65 23.88
N GLU A 63 4.29 34.85 23.16
CA GLU A 63 3.10 34.18 23.71
C GLU A 63 3.45 32.98 24.60
N TYR A 64 4.69 32.48 24.53
CA TYR A 64 5.16 31.36 25.32
C TYR A 64 5.75 31.82 26.64
N ALA A 65 5.26 31.23 27.73
CA ALA A 65 5.81 31.41 29.07
C ALA A 65 7.21 30.79 29.16
N ALA A 66 8.14 31.50 29.83
CA ALA A 66 9.49 30.99 30.04
C ALA A 66 9.50 29.78 30.98
N ASN A 67 10.32 28.78 30.66
CA ASN A 67 10.50 27.53 31.38
C ASN A 67 9.21 26.73 31.62
N LYS A 68 8.23 26.88 30.71
CA LYS A 68 6.96 26.16 30.77
C LYS A 68 6.68 25.45 29.44
N VAL A 69 6.06 24.27 29.55
CA VAL A 69 5.58 23.50 28.40
C VAL A 69 4.22 24.04 27.95
N ASP A 70 4.10 24.36 26.67
CA ASP A 70 2.83 24.70 26.04
C ASP A 70 2.18 23.46 25.40
N GLU A 71 0.98 23.12 25.87
CA GLU A 71 0.21 21.94 25.43
C GLU A 71 -0.87 22.25 24.38
N ARG A 72 -1.03 23.52 23.94
CA ARG A 72 -2.08 23.93 22.98
C ARG A 72 -2.07 23.11 21.69
N PHE A 73 -0.88 22.67 21.25
CA PHE A 73 -0.68 21.98 19.98
C PHE A 73 -0.70 20.44 20.10
N LYS A 74 -0.79 19.90 21.33
CA LYS A 74 -0.74 18.45 21.61
C LYS A 74 -1.85 17.68 20.89
N LYS A 75 -3.11 18.09 21.04
CA LYS A 75 -4.26 17.35 20.49
C LYS A 75 -4.35 17.41 18.96
N ARG A 76 -3.91 18.51 18.36
CA ARG A 76 -4.09 18.77 16.92
C ARG A 76 -2.87 18.43 16.07
N TYR A 77 -1.68 18.58 16.63
CA TYR A 77 -0.41 18.43 15.90
C TYR A 77 0.58 17.48 16.57
N GLY A 78 0.26 16.92 17.75
CA GLY A 78 1.12 15.94 18.42
C GLY A 78 2.47 16.50 18.86
N VAL A 79 2.54 17.80 19.18
CA VAL A 79 3.79 18.47 19.58
C VAL A 79 3.63 19.32 20.83
N TRP A 80 4.73 19.43 21.58
CA TRP A 80 4.93 20.40 22.65
C TRP A 80 5.89 21.49 22.19
N LEU A 81 5.57 22.75 22.50
CA LEU A 81 6.49 23.87 22.35
C LEU A 81 6.96 24.32 23.72
N VAL A 82 8.26 24.50 23.87
CA VAL A 82 8.86 24.90 25.14
C VAL A 82 9.83 26.04 24.91
N ARG A 83 9.67 27.10 25.71
CA ARG A 83 10.57 28.25 25.71
C ARG A 83 11.47 28.21 26.93
N ASN A 84 12.78 28.20 26.73
CA ASN A 84 13.78 28.35 27.79
C ASN A 84 14.63 29.62 27.57
N GLU A 85 15.63 29.83 28.40
CA GLU A 85 16.53 31.00 28.31
C GLU A 85 17.37 31.03 27.03
N ARG A 86 17.58 29.88 26.39
CA ARG A 86 18.41 29.75 25.17
C ARG A 86 17.60 29.88 23.88
N GLY A 87 16.29 29.66 23.94
CA GLY A 87 15.41 29.73 22.78
C GLY A 87 14.11 28.93 22.93
N ILE A 88 13.53 28.58 21.79
CA ILE A 88 12.31 27.77 21.70
C ILE A 88 12.63 26.47 20.97
N TYR A 89 12.13 25.36 21.48
CA TYR A 89 12.23 24.06 20.83
C TYR A 89 10.86 23.37 20.76
N CYS A 90 10.74 22.46 19.79
CA CYS A 90 9.54 21.68 19.52
C CYS A 90 9.86 20.20 19.72
N LEU A 91 9.00 19.48 20.43
CA LEU A 91 9.14 18.05 20.71
C LEU A 91 7.88 17.31 20.24
N SER A 92 8.08 16.13 19.65
CA SER A 92 7.00 15.18 19.42
C SER A 92 6.45 14.69 20.76
N THR A 93 5.13 14.59 20.88
CA THR A 93 4.47 13.97 22.03
C THR A 93 4.34 12.46 21.90
N VAL A 94 4.80 11.91 20.77
CA VAL A 94 4.82 10.47 20.47
C VAL A 94 6.08 9.87 21.10
N CYS A 95 5.91 8.87 21.94
CA CYS A 95 7.02 8.20 22.59
C CYS A 95 7.77 7.35 21.57
N THR A 96 9.09 7.45 21.56
CA THR A 96 9.94 6.70 20.62
C THR A 96 9.95 5.19 20.88
N HIS A 97 9.37 4.71 21.98
CA HIS A 97 9.32 3.28 22.31
C HIS A 97 8.28 2.54 21.47
N LEU A 98 7.04 3.03 21.43
CA LEU A 98 5.92 2.34 20.78
C LEU A 98 4.94 3.29 20.07
N GLY A 99 5.24 4.58 20.01
CA GLY A 99 4.31 5.58 19.53
C GLY A 99 3.44 6.13 20.65
#